data_AF-A0A8S2ZVW4-F1
#
_entry.id   AF-A0A8S2ZVW4-F1
#
_cell.length_a   1.000
_cell.length_b   1.000
_cell.length_c   1.000
_cell.angle_alpha   90.00
_cell.angle_beta   90.00
_cell.angle_gamma   90.00
#
_symmetry.space_group_name_H-M   'P 1'
#
loop_
_entity.id
_entity.type
_entity.pdbx_description
1 polymer ?
#
loop_
_entity_poly.entity_id
_entity_poly.type
_entity_poly.pdbx_seq_one_letter_code
_entity_poly.pdbx_strand_id
1 'polypeptide(L)'
;SAPAELPFGGVNLVLFGDYIQYSPVMDKALYTNLENELTTKAKKVKPLRKVDCRSIMLQINCVVKLTQQMRTVDQRYSELLDRLRLGTCTREDYELLCTRVVGPNNIVKSLNLPPWKDAVILVYLNELRTELNGMAVLDKCYEIAVPPVICVAEDTFKVET
;
A
#
# COMPACT_ATOMS: atom_id res chain seq x y z
N SER A 1 17.56 -2.18 -34.99
CA SER A 1 17.45 -2.57 -33.58
C SER A 1 18.11 -1.51 -32.73
N ALA A 2 17.55 -1.14 -31.58
CA ALA A 2 18.26 -0.28 -30.64
C ALA A 2 19.51 -1.02 -30.13
N PRO A 3 20.65 -0.34 -29.92
CA PRO A 3 21.85 -0.98 -29.37
C PRO A 3 21.53 -1.58 -28.01
N ALA A 4 22.06 -2.78 -27.72
CA ALA A 4 21.92 -3.45 -26.42
C ALA A 4 22.52 -2.66 -25.23
N GLU A 5 23.17 -1.55 -25.52
CA GLU A 5 23.83 -0.65 -24.56
C GLU A 5 22.90 0.43 -23.99
N LEU A 6 21.74 0.68 -24.61
CA LEU A 6 20.80 1.67 -24.08
C LEU A 6 20.00 1.08 -22.91
N PRO A 7 19.87 1.81 -21.77
CA PRO A 7 18.98 1.41 -20.69
C PRO A 7 17.58 1.07 -21.22
N PHE A 8 17.02 -0.05 -20.75
CA PHE A 8 15.71 -0.56 -21.19
C PHE A 8 15.55 -0.71 -22.73
N GLY A 9 16.65 -0.91 -23.47
CA GLY A 9 16.61 -1.04 -24.92
C GLY A 9 16.18 0.24 -25.65
N GLY A 10 16.38 1.41 -25.03
CA GLY A 10 16.01 2.71 -25.59
C GLY A 10 14.54 3.08 -25.40
N VAL A 11 13.82 2.39 -24.51
CA VAL A 11 12.44 2.74 -24.15
C VAL A 11 12.43 3.93 -23.19
N ASN A 12 11.57 4.92 -23.47
CA ASN A 12 11.31 6.00 -22.53
C ASN A 12 10.55 5.47 -21.31
N LEU A 13 11.14 5.62 -20.12
CA LEU A 13 10.54 5.18 -18.88
C LEU A 13 9.90 6.36 -18.14
N VAL A 14 8.63 6.23 -17.79
CA VAL A 14 7.92 7.17 -16.90
C VAL A 14 7.49 6.40 -15.65
N LEU A 15 8.08 6.76 -14.52
CA LEU A 15 7.79 6.15 -13.23
C LEU A 15 6.90 7.08 -12.39
N PHE A 16 5.89 6.50 -11.74
CA PHE A 16 5.01 7.20 -10.80
C PHE A 16 4.88 6.39 -9.52
N GLY A 17 4.76 7.08 -8.39
CA GLY A 17 4.65 6.45 -7.08
C GLY A 17 4.78 7.46 -5.94
N ASP A 18 4.65 6.94 -4.73
CA ASP A 18 4.89 7.69 -3.50
C ASP A 18 5.82 6.88 -2.60
N TYR A 19 6.94 7.47 -2.21
CA TYR A 19 7.97 6.83 -1.39
C TYR A 19 7.52 6.53 0.06
N ILE A 20 6.35 7.05 0.46
CA ILE A 20 5.77 6.85 1.80
C ILE A 20 4.72 5.71 1.78
N GLN A 21 4.56 5.02 0.65
CA GLN A 21 3.81 3.76 0.58
C GLN A 21 4.55 2.62 1.28
N TYR A 22 3.87 1.48 1.43
CA TYR A 22 4.47 0.27 1.99
C TYR A 22 5.70 -0.15 1.19
N SER A 23 6.74 -0.55 1.93
CA SER A 23 7.90 -1.20 1.34
C SER A 23 7.48 -2.47 0.57
N PRO A 24 8.23 -2.85 -0.48
CA PRO A 24 8.02 -4.11 -1.17
C PRO A 24 7.94 -5.31 -0.21
N VAL A 25 6.97 -6.19 -0.41
CA VAL A 25 6.75 -7.36 0.45
C VAL A 25 7.95 -8.30 0.35
N MET A 26 8.55 -8.65 1.49
CA MET A 26 9.72 -9.52 1.58
C MET A 26 10.93 -9.04 0.77
N ASP A 27 10.98 -7.76 0.39
CA ASP A 27 12.05 -7.18 -0.40
C ASP A 27 12.43 -5.77 0.13
N LYS A 28 13.53 -5.22 -0.39
CA LYS A 28 14.01 -3.88 -0.02
C LYS A 28 13.75 -2.90 -1.15
N ALA A 29 13.27 -1.72 -0.81
CA ALA A 29 13.07 -0.67 -1.79
C ALA A 29 14.40 -0.24 -2.43
N LEU A 30 14.39 0.01 -3.75
CA LEU A 30 15.61 0.28 -4.53
C LEU A 30 16.35 1.57 -4.15
N TYR A 31 15.68 2.46 -3.41
CA TYR A 31 16.26 3.69 -2.87
C TYR A 31 16.92 3.51 -1.49
N THR A 32 16.85 2.31 -0.89
CA THR A 32 17.57 2.02 0.36
C THR A 32 19.08 1.95 0.13
N ASN A 33 19.88 2.35 1.12
CA ASN A 33 21.33 2.23 1.01
C ASN A 33 21.74 0.75 1.06
N LEU A 34 22.28 0.23 -0.05
CA LEU A 34 22.72 -1.16 -0.21
C LEU A 34 24.20 -1.37 0.14
N GLU A 35 24.95 -0.32 0.45
CA GLU A 35 26.40 -0.39 0.71
C GLU A 35 26.76 -1.29 1.90
N ASN A 36 25.89 -1.34 2.91
CA ASN A 36 26.09 -2.19 4.10
C ASN A 36 25.88 -3.70 3.82
N GLU A 37 25.30 -4.08 2.68
CA GLU A 37 25.07 -5.50 2.35
C GLU A 37 26.26 -6.13 1.62
N LEU A 38 27.04 -5.32 0.90
CA LEU A 38 28.22 -5.76 0.14
C LEU A 38 29.36 -6.29 1.02
N THR A 39 29.36 -5.94 2.32
CA THR A 39 30.40 -6.34 3.28
C THR A 39 30.09 -7.67 3.98
N THR A 40 28.85 -8.15 3.92
CA THR A 40 28.49 -9.44 4.52
C THR A 40 28.68 -10.59 3.52
N LYS A 41 29.49 -11.58 3.90
CA LYS A 41 29.88 -12.76 3.08
C LYS A 41 28.73 -13.73 2.74
N ALA A 42 27.50 -13.26 2.56
CA ALA A 42 26.37 -14.07 2.15
C ALA A 42 26.25 -14.09 0.62
N LYS A 43 27.04 -14.96 -0.02
CA LYS A 43 26.86 -15.35 -1.43
C LYS A 43 25.48 -15.98 -1.63
N LYS A 44 24.51 -15.23 -2.14
CA LYS A 44 23.38 -15.75 -2.93
C LYS A 44 23.02 -14.71 -3.96
N VAL A 45 23.11 -15.05 -5.25
CA VAL A 45 22.75 -14.41 -6.56
C VAL A 45 21.82 -13.15 -6.59
N LYS A 46 21.12 -12.76 -5.52
CA LYS A 46 20.22 -11.59 -5.42
C LYS A 46 20.87 -10.19 -5.32
N PRO A 47 22.05 -9.94 -4.73
CA PRO A 47 22.56 -8.58 -4.54
C PRO A 47 23.02 -7.94 -5.86
N LEU A 48 23.54 -8.73 -6.80
CA LEU A 48 23.99 -8.25 -8.12
C LEU A 48 22.84 -7.55 -8.88
N ARG A 49 21.68 -8.21 -8.99
CA ARG A 49 20.50 -7.64 -9.67
C ARG A 49 20.00 -6.35 -9.00
N LYS A 50 20.09 -6.22 -7.68
CA LYS A 50 19.65 -5.00 -6.97
C LYS A 50 20.60 -3.83 -7.16
N VAL A 51 21.91 -4.09 -7.21
CA VAL A 51 22.91 -3.06 -7.52
C VAL A 51 22.71 -2.55 -8.94
N ASP A 52 22.43 -3.44 -9.89
CA ASP A 52 22.11 -3.06 -11.27
C ASP A 52 20.81 -2.24 -11.34
N CYS A 53 19.73 -2.70 -10.70
CA CYS A 53 18.47 -1.97 -10.62
C CYS A 53 18.62 -0.60 -9.93
N ARG A 54 19.44 -0.50 -8.88
CA ARG A 54 19.74 0.77 -8.23
C ARG A 54 20.52 1.70 -9.17
N SER A 55 21.49 1.17 -9.90
CA SER A 55 22.27 1.94 -10.87
C SER A 55 21.37 2.51 -11.97
N ILE A 56 20.38 1.73 -12.42
CA ILE A 56 19.33 2.19 -13.34
C ILE A 56 18.43 3.26 -12.69
N MET A 57 17.99 3.08 -11.45
CA MET A 57 17.21 4.10 -10.73
C MET A 57 17.98 5.42 -10.56
N LEU A 58 19.30 5.37 -10.40
CA LEU A 58 20.15 6.56 -10.34
C LEU A 58 20.36 7.26 -11.69
N GLN A 59 20.03 6.61 -12.81
CA GLN A 59 20.04 7.24 -14.14
C GLN A 59 18.79 8.08 -14.40
N ILE A 60 17.79 8.05 -13.51
CA ILE A 60 16.62 8.93 -13.60
C ILE A 60 17.09 10.38 -13.51
N ASN A 61 16.90 11.13 -14.61
CA ASN A 61 17.41 12.49 -14.77
C ASN A 61 16.36 13.58 -14.51
N CYS A 62 15.09 13.19 -14.34
CA CYS A 62 13.97 14.10 -14.16
C CYS A 62 13.06 13.59 -13.04
N VAL A 63 12.78 14.46 -12.07
CA VAL A 63 11.83 14.21 -10.98
C VAL A 63 10.82 15.34 -10.97
N VAL A 64 9.54 14.99 -11.09
CA VAL A 64 8.42 15.94 -11.00
C VAL A 64 7.64 15.64 -9.73
N LYS A 65 7.54 16.63 -8.83
CA LYS A 65 6.73 16.51 -7.61
C LYS A 65 5.35 17.11 -7.86
N LEU A 66 4.31 16.29 -7.75
CA LEU A 66 2.93 16.76 -7.71
C LEU A 66 2.59 17.26 -6.30
N THR A 67 2.17 18.51 -6.17
CA THR A 67 1.91 19.16 -4.87
C THR A 67 0.43 19.39 -4.58
N GLN A 68 -0.43 19.34 -5.62
CA GLN A 68 -1.86 19.56 -5.46
C GLN A 68 -2.57 18.25 -5.08
N GLN A 69 -3.24 18.23 -3.93
CA GLN A 69 -4.11 17.14 -3.52
C GLN A 69 -5.48 17.28 -4.21
N MET A 70 -5.92 16.22 -4.89
CA MET A 70 -7.18 16.20 -5.67
C MET A 70 -8.25 15.31 -5.04
N ARG A 71 -7.90 14.48 -4.04
CA ARG A 71 -8.81 13.48 -3.46
C ARG A 71 -9.76 14.06 -2.41
N THR A 72 -9.28 15.01 -1.62
CA THR A 72 -9.98 15.52 -0.45
C THR A 72 -10.24 17.01 -0.62
N VAL A 73 -11.48 17.45 -0.46
CA VAL A 73 -11.87 18.86 -0.47
C VAL A 73 -11.85 19.51 0.93
N ASP A 74 -11.83 18.69 1.98
CA ASP A 74 -11.68 19.12 3.37
C ASP A 74 -10.22 19.55 3.64
N GLN A 75 -10.01 20.87 3.70
CA GLN A 75 -8.72 21.49 3.95
C GLN A 75 -8.11 21.04 5.29
N ARG A 76 -8.92 20.98 6.36
CA ARG A 76 -8.44 20.61 7.70
C ARG A 76 -7.95 19.17 7.73
N TYR A 77 -8.62 18.28 7.01
CA TYR A 77 -8.21 16.89 6.87
C TYR A 77 -6.98 16.74 5.95
N SER A 78 -6.90 17.52 4.86
CA SER A 78 -5.71 17.52 3.99
C SER A 78 -4.44 17.91 4.76
N GLU A 79 -4.50 18.98 5.55
CA GLU A 79 -3.38 19.45 6.36
C GLU A 79 -2.95 18.42 7.43
N LEU A 80 -3.92 17.72 8.01
CA LEU A 80 -3.64 16.60 8.92
C LEU A 80 -2.86 15.51 8.19
N LEU A 81 -3.29 15.10 7.00
CA LEU A 81 -2.65 14.04 6.23
C LEU A 81 -1.22 14.43 5.80
N ASP A 82 -0.99 15.70 5.47
CA ASP A 82 0.35 16.20 5.15
C ASP A 82 1.29 16.15 6.37
N ARG A 83 0.80 16.51 7.55
CA ARG A 83 1.58 16.36 8.80
C ARG A 83 1.80 14.91 9.19
N LEU A 84 0.79 14.05 9.01
CA LEU A 84 0.91 12.61 9.24
C LEU A 84 1.99 12.00 8.34
N ARG A 85 2.02 12.40 7.08
CA ARG A 85 3.03 11.98 6.10
C ARG A 85 4.45 12.37 6.51
N LEU A 86 4.62 13.52 7.16
CA LEU A 86 5.91 14.02 7.62
C LEU A 86 6.26 13.63 9.06
N GLY A 87 5.36 12.96 9.78
CA GLY A 87 5.54 12.63 11.20
C GLY A 87 5.46 13.83 12.14
N THR A 88 4.76 14.90 11.74
CA THR A 88 4.64 16.17 12.48
C THR A 88 3.22 16.44 13.00
N CYS A 89 2.43 15.39 13.24
CA CYS A 89 1.07 15.49 13.77
C CYS A 89 1.01 16.28 15.09
N THR A 90 -0.02 17.11 15.23
CA THR A 90 -0.28 17.86 16.46
C THR A 90 -1.29 17.14 17.36
N ARG A 91 -1.53 17.70 18.56
CA ARG A 91 -2.56 17.18 19.46
C ARG A 91 -3.96 17.30 18.84
N GLU A 92 -4.23 18.39 18.14
CA GLU A 92 -5.49 18.65 17.46
C GLU A 92 -5.72 17.67 16.31
N ASP A 93 -4.65 17.20 15.65
CA ASP A 93 -4.75 16.13 14.64
C ASP A 93 -5.18 14.80 15.25
N TYR A 94 -4.59 14.44 16.39
CA TYR A 94 -4.98 13.25 17.14
C TYR A 94 -6.45 13.32 17.57
N GLU A 95 -6.88 14.45 18.14
CA GLU A 95 -8.27 14.65 18.56
C GLU A 95 -9.23 14.60 17.38
N LEU A 96 -8.86 15.16 16.23
CA LEU A 96 -9.63 15.05 14.98
C LEU A 96 -9.76 13.59 14.53
N LEU A 97 -8.73 12.76 14.65
CA LEU A 97 -8.84 11.32 14.34
C LEU A 97 -9.73 10.59 15.35
N CYS A 98 -9.65 10.94 16.64
CA CYS A 98 -10.51 10.34 17.67
C CYS A 98 -12.01 10.54 17.40
N THR A 99 -12.40 11.65 16.76
CA THR A 99 -13.80 11.86 16.36
C THR A 99 -14.34 10.79 15.38
N ARG A 100 -13.45 10.09 14.67
CA ARG A 100 -13.78 9.07 13.66
C ARG A 100 -13.76 7.65 14.22
N VAL A 101 -13.42 7.46 15.50
CA VAL A 101 -13.43 6.14 16.13
C VAL A 101 -14.88 5.72 16.36
N VAL A 102 -15.25 4.54 15.88
CA VAL A 102 -16.59 3.99 16.08
C VAL A 102 -16.75 3.51 17.52
N GLY A 103 -17.85 3.88 18.17
CA GLY A 103 -18.19 3.36 19.49
C GLY A 103 -19.45 4.00 20.09
N PRO A 104 -20.08 3.37 21.10
CA PRO A 104 -21.33 3.85 21.70
C PRO A 104 -21.22 5.27 22.26
N ASN A 105 -20.05 5.63 22.76
CA ASN A 105 -19.78 6.94 23.36
C ASN A 105 -19.13 7.94 22.39
N ASN A 106 -18.88 7.56 21.14
CA ASN A 106 -18.22 8.41 20.15
C ASN A 106 -19.23 9.09 19.22
N ILE A 107 -18.73 9.95 18.31
CA ILE A 107 -19.57 10.60 17.29
C ILE A 107 -20.14 9.55 16.33
N VAL A 108 -19.30 8.62 15.88
CA VAL A 108 -19.74 7.49 15.05
C VAL A 108 -20.22 6.36 15.97
N LYS A 109 -21.52 6.17 16.06
CA LYS A 109 -22.14 5.21 16.99
C LYS A 109 -22.03 3.76 16.55
N SER A 110 -22.16 3.50 15.25
CA SER A 110 -22.19 2.15 14.69
C SER A 110 -21.84 2.18 13.20
N LEU A 111 -21.21 1.10 12.72
CA LEU A 111 -20.98 0.87 11.31
C LEU A 111 -22.28 0.55 10.54
N ASN A 112 -23.34 0.13 11.22
CA ASN A 112 -24.61 -0.21 10.56
C ASN A 112 -25.43 1.03 10.14
N LEU A 113 -24.97 2.23 10.47
CA LEU A 113 -25.64 3.49 10.17
C LEU A 113 -25.01 4.17 8.94
N PRO A 114 -25.79 4.88 8.11
CA PRO A 114 -25.22 5.71 7.03
C PRO A 114 -24.23 6.77 7.56
N PRO A 115 -23.17 7.12 6.82
CA PRO A 115 -22.76 6.54 5.53
C PRO A 115 -21.90 5.25 5.65
N TRP A 116 -21.71 4.73 6.86
CA TRP A 116 -20.75 3.68 7.16
C TRP A 116 -21.21 2.27 6.80
N LYS A 117 -22.54 2.08 6.67
CA LYS A 117 -23.16 0.78 6.37
C LYS A 117 -22.56 0.10 5.13
N ASP A 118 -22.27 0.90 4.11
CA ASP A 118 -21.75 0.42 2.82
C ASP A 118 -20.28 0.78 2.62
N ALA A 119 -19.58 1.16 3.70
CA ALA A 119 -18.18 1.57 3.63
C ALA A 119 -17.25 0.36 3.42
N VAL A 120 -16.18 0.57 2.66
CA VAL A 120 -15.11 -0.42 2.50
C VAL A 120 -14.36 -0.55 3.82
N ILE A 121 -14.25 -1.78 4.32
CA ILE A 121 -13.48 -2.09 5.53
C ILE A 121 -12.07 -2.50 5.11
N LEU A 122 -11.07 -1.76 5.61
CA LEU A 122 -9.66 -2.10 5.43
C LEU A 122 -9.13 -2.78 6.69
N VAL A 123 -8.45 -3.92 6.51
CA VAL A 123 -7.83 -4.67 7.59
C VAL A 123 -6.41 -5.06 7.22
N TYR A 124 -5.57 -5.24 8.24
CA TYR A 124 -4.17 -5.59 8.06
C TYR A 124 -3.98 -7.06 7.63
N LEU A 125 -4.75 -7.98 8.22
CA LEU A 125 -4.59 -9.42 8.00
C LEU A 125 -5.50 -9.95 6.89
N ASN A 126 -4.91 -10.77 6.02
CA ASN A 126 -5.65 -11.44 4.95
C ASN A 126 -6.71 -12.42 5.48
N GLU A 127 -6.43 -13.06 6.62
CA GLU A 127 -7.37 -13.95 7.31
C GLU A 127 -8.61 -13.18 7.75
N LEU A 128 -8.44 -12.07 8.46
CA LEU A 128 -9.54 -11.22 8.91
C LEU A 128 -10.34 -10.64 7.72
N ARG A 129 -9.66 -10.26 6.63
CA ARG A 129 -10.33 -9.83 5.40
C ARG A 129 -11.23 -10.94 4.84
N THR A 130 -10.72 -12.17 4.81
CA THR A 130 -11.46 -13.33 4.30
C THR A 130 -12.66 -13.65 5.19
N GLU A 131 -12.51 -13.56 6.51
CA GLU A 131 -13.59 -13.75 7.48
C GLU A 131 -14.70 -12.69 7.30
N LEU A 132 -14.34 -11.40 7.28
CA LEU A 132 -15.30 -10.30 7.12
C LEU A 132 -16.04 -10.37 5.77
N ASN A 133 -15.32 -10.67 4.69
CA ASN A 133 -15.94 -10.85 3.38
C ASN A 133 -16.87 -12.07 3.37
N GLY A 134 -16.47 -13.16 4.04
CA GLY A 134 -17.31 -14.35 4.20
C GLY A 134 -18.62 -14.03 4.93
N MET A 135 -18.56 -13.29 6.03
CA MET A 135 -19.75 -12.81 6.75
C MET A 135 -20.65 -11.97 5.85
N ALA A 136 -20.09 -10.99 5.12
CA ALA A 136 -20.85 -10.13 4.23
C ALA A 136 -21.53 -10.92 3.08
N VAL A 137 -20.87 -11.95 2.53
CA VAL A 137 -21.45 -12.84 1.52
C VAL A 137 -22.61 -13.64 2.09
N LEU A 138 -22.44 -14.23 3.28
CA LEU A 138 -23.49 -15.01 3.93
C LEU A 138 -24.73 -14.16 4.22
N ASP A 139 -24.54 -12.98 4.81
CA ASP A 139 -25.62 -12.04 5.09
C ASP A 139 -26.39 -11.69 3.81
N LYS A 140 -25.68 -11.44 2.70
CA LYS A 140 -26.32 -11.15 1.42
C LYS A 140 -27.06 -12.35 0.84
N CYS A 141 -26.49 -13.54 0.92
CA CYS A 141 -27.10 -14.79 0.49
C CYS A 141 -28.42 -15.08 1.23
N TYR A 142 -28.45 -14.82 2.55
CA TYR A 142 -29.69 -14.93 3.34
C TYR A 142 -30.74 -13.92 2.89
N GLU A 143 -30.35 -12.68 2.63
CA GLU A 143 -31.26 -11.63 2.16
C GLU A 143 -31.93 -11.98 0.82
N ILE A 144 -31.17 -12.57 -0.11
CA ILE A 144 -31.65 -12.89 -1.47
C ILE A 144 -32.13 -14.33 -1.66
N ALA A 145 -32.10 -15.15 -0.61
CA ALA A 145 -32.46 -16.57 -0.61
C ALA A 145 -31.69 -17.42 -1.66
N VAL A 146 -30.39 -17.16 -1.83
CA VAL A 146 -29.50 -17.91 -2.74
C VAL A 146 -28.34 -18.50 -1.93
N PRO A 147 -28.00 -19.79 -2.10
CA PRO A 147 -26.88 -20.39 -1.38
C PRO A 147 -25.53 -19.79 -1.80
N PRO A 148 -24.56 -19.65 -0.88
CA PRO A 148 -23.22 -19.18 -1.22
C PRO A 148 -22.47 -20.24 -2.05
N VAL A 149 -21.69 -19.77 -3.03
CA VAL A 149 -20.72 -20.60 -3.75
C VAL A 149 -19.33 -20.15 -3.32
N ILE A 150 -18.56 -21.05 -2.70
CA ILE A 150 -17.21 -20.78 -2.22
C ILE A 150 -16.23 -21.53 -3.11
N CYS A 151 -15.35 -20.79 -3.77
CA CYS A 151 -14.23 -21.35 -4.52
C CYS A 151 -12.94 -21.06 -3.76
N VAL A 152 -12.29 -22.12 -3.25
CA VAL A 152 -11.00 -22.01 -2.56
C VAL A 152 -9.90 -22.36 -3.54
N ALA A 153 -8.95 -21.44 -3.73
CA ALA A 153 -7.72 -21.73 -4.46
C ALA A 153 -6.66 -22.23 -3.46
N GLU A 154 -5.96 -23.31 -3.81
CA GLU A 154 -4.79 -23.76 -3.07
C GLU A 154 -3.55 -23.06 -3.62
N ASP A 155 -3.04 -22.07 -2.88
CA ASP A 155 -1.79 -21.42 -3.23
C ASP A 155 -0.61 -22.35 -2.93
N THR A 156 0.15 -22.70 -3.97
CA THR A 156 1.40 -23.44 -3.84
C THR A 156 2.58 -22.50 -4.08
N PHE A 157 3.37 -22.26 -3.03
CA PHE A 157 4.65 -21.60 -3.18
C PHE A 157 5.67 -22.60 -3.74
N LYS A 158 6.01 -22.47 -5.02
CA LYS A 158 7.21 -23.13 -5.55
C LYS A 158 8.43 -22.42 -4.97
N VAL A 159 9.15 -23.12 -4.10
CA VAL A 159 10.49 -22.70 -3.70
C VAL A 159 11.39 -22.94 -4.91
N GLU A 160 11.70 -21.88 -5.66
CA GLU A 160 12.79 -21.93 -6.63
C GLU A 160 14.10 -22.14 -5.86
N THR A 161 14.63 -23.36 -5.95
CA THR A 161 15.96 -23.76 -5.46
C THR A 161 17.08 -23.19 -6.31
#